data_AF-A0A7Y5NNE9-F1
#
_entry.id   AF-A0A7Y5NNE9-F1
#
_cell.length_a   1.000
_cell.length_b   1.000
_cell.length_c   1.000
_cell.angle_alpha   90.00
_cell.angle_beta   90.00
_cell.angle_gamma   90.00
#
_symmetry.space_group_name_H-M   'P 1'
#
loop_
_entity.id
_entity.type
_entity.pdbx_description
1 polymer ?
#
loop_
_entity_poly.entity_id
_entity_poly.type
_entity_poly.pdbx_seq_one_letter_code
_entity_poly.pdbx_strand_id
1 'polypeptide(L)'
;MNERRRDKRAPIDLPITIKVGKRPLSGSTINASFHGLSVKLDETPPIRQLVQIDVALPTGKSVTAHAMVVHAADGVIGLEFFGRSTNPDWDEFVQQQLRSPGASIAPGPSAPTQLSPGTNPKVSIPPPLPRSASVPPPMPTTPPGARPAPPIPPQPPQPPAPPQPPQAPQPPSPPTGPGPAPASPTPPPYAGPERRRAPRIHMQLELRLRTPRSIHTAQTVDVSMIGATVAVSDLQAQIGEPVIVNLIQPGTSFSFRRDGVLRRISPVEGAWAHVGVEFTPLEPVREVLFAEFMNTAYAALKGG
;
A
#
# COMPACT_ATOMS: atom_id res chain seq x y z
N MET A 1 0.87 -3.22 -28.06
CA MET A 1 0.16 -2.75 -26.85
C MET A 1 1.21 -2.09 -25.96
N ASN A 2 1.46 -0.79 -26.16
CA ASN A 2 2.50 -0.06 -25.41
C ASN A 2 1.91 0.40 -24.09
N GLU A 3 2.11 -0.41 -23.06
CA GLU A 3 1.92 0.01 -21.68
C GLU A 3 2.81 1.24 -21.43
N ARG A 4 2.19 2.41 -21.27
CA ARG A 4 2.86 3.67 -20.94
C ARG A 4 3.49 3.54 -19.55
N ARG A 5 4.67 2.93 -19.49
CA ARG A 5 5.51 2.91 -18.29
C ARG A 5 5.84 4.36 -17.95
N ARG A 6 5.47 4.79 -16.73
CA ARG A 6 5.60 6.18 -16.28
C ARG A 6 7.06 6.60 -16.03
N ASP A 7 7.91 5.65 -15.65
CA ASP A 7 9.29 5.94 -15.26
C ASP A 7 10.32 5.42 -16.26
N LYS A 8 11.33 6.26 -16.52
CA LYS A 8 12.52 5.87 -17.28
C LYS A 8 13.34 4.87 -16.46
N ARG A 9 13.75 3.76 -17.08
CA ARG A 9 14.52 2.70 -16.42
C ARG A 9 15.91 2.57 -17.03
N ALA A 10 16.91 2.38 -16.18
CA ALA A 10 18.27 2.03 -16.60
C ALA A 10 18.41 0.51 -16.61
N PRO A 11 18.93 -0.11 -17.69
CA PRO A 11 19.30 -1.52 -17.67
C PRO A 11 20.49 -1.69 -16.72
N ILE A 12 20.36 -2.57 -15.73
CA ILE A 12 21.40 -2.85 -14.74
C ILE A 12 21.42 -4.36 -14.46
N ASP A 13 22.61 -4.90 -14.20
CA ASP A 13 22.80 -6.29 -13.79
C ASP A 13 23.63 -6.30 -12.50
N LEU A 14 22.93 -6.22 -11.37
CA LEU A 14 23.51 -6.23 -10.02
C LEU A 14 23.02 -7.46 -9.26
N PRO A 15 23.89 -8.11 -8.47
CA PRO A 15 23.46 -9.15 -7.55
C PRO A 15 22.55 -8.55 -6.47
N ILE A 16 21.44 -9.24 -6.19
CA ILE A 16 20.46 -8.83 -5.19
C ILE A 16 20.07 -10.02 -4.32
N THR A 17 19.94 -9.77 -3.02
CA THR A 17 19.34 -10.71 -2.07
C THR A 17 17.98 -10.18 -1.64
N ILE A 18 16.95 -11.03 -1.75
CA ILE A 18 15.57 -10.70 -1.38
C ILE A 18 15.16 -11.61 -0.22
N LYS A 19 14.87 -11.01 0.93
CA LYS A 19 14.37 -11.71 2.11
C LYS A 19 12.84 -11.71 2.09
N VAL A 20 12.27 -12.90 1.95
CA VAL A 20 10.83 -13.15 1.99
C VAL A 20 10.49 -13.83 3.32
N GLY A 21 10.11 -13.02 4.33
CA GLY A 21 9.99 -13.50 5.70
C GLY A 21 11.35 -13.98 6.23
N LYS A 22 11.49 -15.28 6.49
CA LYS A 22 12.75 -15.91 6.96
C LYS A 22 13.59 -16.53 5.83
N ARG A 23 13.10 -16.54 4.58
CA ARG A 23 13.75 -17.20 3.46
C ARG A 23 14.51 -16.17 2.61
N PRO A 24 15.85 -16.23 2.52
CA PRO A 24 16.60 -15.43 1.56
C PRO A 24 16.53 -16.07 0.17
N LEU A 25 16.29 -15.25 -0.85
CA LEU A 25 16.31 -15.59 -2.26
C LEU A 25 17.41 -14.77 -2.93
N SER A 26 18.21 -15.39 -3.78
CA SER A 26 19.23 -14.70 -4.57
C SER A 26 18.75 -14.49 -6.00
N GLY A 27 19.12 -13.36 -6.60
CA GLY A 27 18.77 -13.05 -7.98
C GLY A 27 19.68 -11.99 -8.58
N SER A 28 19.33 -11.55 -9.78
CA SER A 28 19.99 -10.44 -10.46
C SER A 28 18.99 -9.39 -10.91
N THR A 29 19.35 -8.12 -10.79
CA THR A 29 18.54 -7.03 -11.34
C THR A 29 18.60 -7.07 -12.88
N ILE A 30 17.53 -6.61 -13.54
CA ILE A 30 17.45 -6.46 -15.01
C ILE A 30 17.40 -4.98 -15.37
N ASN A 31 16.64 -4.22 -14.59
CA ASN A 31 16.51 -2.78 -14.73
C ASN A 31 16.12 -2.14 -13.41
N ALA A 32 16.47 -0.88 -13.25
CA ALA A 32 16.16 -0.06 -12.09
C ALA A 32 15.58 1.30 -12.48
N SER A 33 14.77 1.85 -11.58
CA SER A 33 14.33 3.24 -11.56
C SER A 33 14.44 3.79 -10.14
N PHE A 34 14.09 5.06 -9.96
CA PHE A 34 14.01 5.70 -8.64
C PHE A 34 12.95 5.07 -7.73
N HIS A 35 11.94 4.41 -8.30
CA HIS A 35 10.80 3.87 -7.55
C HIS A 35 10.83 2.35 -7.41
N GLY A 36 11.76 1.65 -8.07
CA GLY A 36 11.76 0.21 -8.03
C GLY A 36 12.76 -0.43 -8.99
N LEU A 37 12.66 -1.75 -9.10
CA LEU A 37 13.56 -2.56 -9.90
C LEU A 37 12.88 -3.83 -10.40
N SER A 38 13.35 -4.35 -11.53
CA SER A 38 12.95 -5.68 -12.00
C SER A 38 14.07 -6.67 -11.70
N VAL A 39 13.73 -7.84 -11.20
CA VAL A 39 14.69 -8.85 -10.75
C VAL A 39 14.35 -10.18 -11.37
N LYS A 40 15.37 -10.89 -11.84
CA LYS A 40 15.28 -12.30 -12.19
C LYS A 40 15.58 -13.15 -10.96
N LEU A 41 14.66 -14.06 -10.63
CA LEU A 41 14.78 -14.98 -9.50
C LEU A 41 14.50 -16.42 -9.94
N ASP A 42 15.07 -17.36 -9.19
CA ASP A 42 14.75 -18.78 -9.34
C ASP A 42 13.37 -19.13 -8.76
N GLU A 43 13.05 -18.58 -7.57
CA GLU A 43 11.74 -18.71 -6.94
C GLU A 43 11.00 -17.36 -6.97
N THR A 44 9.78 -17.35 -7.49
CA THR A 44 8.96 -16.14 -7.64
C THR A 44 8.08 -15.92 -6.41
N PRO A 45 8.27 -14.85 -5.61
CA PRO A 45 7.39 -14.53 -4.50
C PRO A 45 5.99 -14.09 -4.97
N PRO A 46 4.92 -14.36 -4.20
CA PRO A 46 3.57 -13.86 -4.46
C PRO A 46 3.47 -12.34 -4.72
N ILE A 47 2.61 -11.95 -5.65
CA ILE A 47 2.24 -10.56 -5.90
C ILE A 47 1.63 -9.94 -4.63
N ARG A 48 1.90 -8.65 -4.39
CA ARG A 48 1.56 -7.85 -3.19
C ARG A 48 2.23 -8.32 -1.90
N GLN A 49 3.27 -9.14 -1.99
CA GLN A 49 4.09 -9.48 -0.84
C GLN A 49 5.10 -8.36 -0.56
N LEU A 50 5.23 -7.98 0.72
CA LEU A 50 6.30 -7.11 1.19
C LEU A 50 7.57 -7.94 1.40
N VAL A 51 8.67 -7.50 0.81
CA VAL A 51 9.99 -8.14 0.88
C VAL A 51 11.04 -7.13 1.31
N GLN A 52 12.11 -7.60 1.95
CA GLN A 52 13.29 -6.77 2.21
C GLN A 52 14.34 -7.11 1.16
N ILE A 53 14.90 -6.10 0.50
CA ILE A 53 15.96 -6.26 -0.49
C ILE A 53 17.29 -5.78 0.06
N ASP A 54 18.37 -6.38 -0.43
CA ASP A 54 19.74 -5.98 -0.20
C ASP A 54 20.48 -6.03 -1.55
N VAL A 55 20.92 -4.87 -2.04
CA VAL A 55 21.59 -4.71 -3.34
C VAL A 55 22.99 -4.18 -3.09
N ALA A 56 24.00 -4.89 -3.58
CA ALA A 56 25.37 -4.39 -3.57
C ALA A 56 25.58 -3.43 -4.76
N LEU A 57 25.93 -2.17 -4.46
CA LEU A 57 26.27 -1.18 -5.48
C LEU A 57 27.75 -1.32 -5.88
N PRO A 58 28.09 -0.98 -7.14
CA PRO A 58 29.47 -0.96 -7.63
C PRO A 58 30.40 -0.01 -6.85
N THR A 59 29.84 0.96 -6.15
CA THR A 59 30.56 1.89 -5.27
C THR A 59 31.09 1.22 -4.00
N GLY A 60 30.78 -0.06 -3.77
CA GLY A 60 31.11 -0.79 -2.54
C GLY A 60 30.08 -0.60 -1.43
N LYS A 61 29.06 0.24 -1.63
CA LYS A 61 27.96 0.44 -0.69
C LYS A 61 26.86 -0.59 -0.90
N SER A 62 26.09 -0.91 0.13
CA SER A 62 24.87 -1.72 0.00
C SER A 62 23.62 -0.87 0.22
N VAL A 63 22.57 -1.18 -0.55
CA VAL A 63 21.25 -0.56 -0.41
C VAL A 63 20.31 -1.60 0.15
N THR A 64 19.87 -1.38 1.38
CA THR A 64 18.79 -2.15 2.00
C THR A 64 17.49 -1.35 1.95
N ALA A 65 16.42 -1.95 1.43
CA ALA A 65 15.11 -1.31 1.34
C ALA A 65 13.98 -2.34 1.51
N HIS A 66 12.78 -1.86 1.84
CA HIS A 66 11.57 -2.65 1.74
C HIS A 66 10.92 -2.40 0.38
N ALA A 67 10.40 -3.45 -0.25
CA ALA A 67 9.75 -3.37 -1.54
C ALA A 67 8.52 -4.28 -1.59
N MET A 68 7.53 -3.91 -2.39
CA MET A 68 6.36 -4.72 -2.66
C MET A 68 6.45 -5.35 -4.05
N VAL A 69 6.12 -6.63 -4.15
CA VAL A 69 6.03 -7.32 -5.44
C VAL A 69 4.79 -6.82 -6.19
N VAL A 70 4.98 -6.09 -7.29
CA VAL A 70 3.88 -5.51 -8.08
C VAL A 70 3.57 -6.30 -9.35
N HIS A 71 4.54 -7.08 -9.82
CA HIS A 71 4.42 -7.89 -11.03
C HIS A 71 5.27 -9.15 -10.90
N ALA A 72 4.82 -10.25 -11.50
CA ALA A 72 5.56 -11.51 -11.56
C ALA A 72 5.21 -12.25 -12.85
N ALA A 73 6.20 -12.48 -13.73
CA ALA A 73 6.04 -13.27 -14.94
C ALA A 73 7.40 -13.86 -15.37
N ASP A 74 7.41 -15.12 -15.81
CA ASP A 74 8.61 -15.78 -16.39
C ASP A 74 9.88 -15.71 -15.53
N GLY A 75 9.74 -15.85 -14.20
CA GLY A 75 10.84 -15.74 -13.23
C GLY A 75 11.35 -14.31 -13.05
N VAL A 76 10.69 -13.32 -13.66
CA VAL A 76 10.97 -11.90 -13.49
C VAL A 76 9.91 -11.26 -12.61
N ILE A 77 10.35 -10.65 -11.52
CA ILE A 77 9.48 -9.87 -10.65
C ILE A 77 9.74 -8.38 -10.79
N GLY A 78 8.66 -7.60 -10.75
CA GLY A 78 8.70 -6.16 -10.56
C GLY A 78 8.57 -5.83 -9.09
N LEU A 79 9.55 -5.11 -8.55
CA LEU A 79 9.56 -4.62 -7.17
C LEU A 79 9.38 -3.12 -7.18
N GLU A 80 8.43 -2.63 -6.38
CA GLU A 80 8.22 -1.21 -6.11
C GLU A 80 8.67 -0.91 -4.68
N PHE A 81 9.53 0.07 -4.49
CA PHE A 81 10.01 0.42 -3.15
C PHE A 81 8.86 0.90 -2.27
N PHE A 82 8.81 0.36 -1.07
CA PHE A 82 7.79 0.68 -0.08
C PHE A 82 8.35 1.70 0.90
N GLY A 83 7.78 2.91 0.86
CA GLY A 83 8.34 4.09 1.52
C GLY A 83 9.40 4.78 0.64
N ARG A 84 9.68 6.06 0.91
CA ARG A 84 10.87 6.69 0.33
C ARG A 84 12.06 6.02 0.98
N SER A 85 12.75 5.14 0.26
CA SER A 85 14.14 4.86 0.61
C SER A 85 14.88 6.18 0.40
N THR A 86 15.08 6.97 1.45
CA THR A 86 15.97 8.14 1.45
C THR A 86 17.41 7.66 1.35
N ASN A 87 17.69 6.86 0.33
CA ASN A 87 18.98 6.25 0.11
C ASN A 87 19.61 7.03 -1.04
N PRO A 88 20.26 8.18 -0.74
CA PRO A 88 20.82 9.06 -1.77
C PRO A 88 21.81 8.31 -2.67
N ASP A 89 22.43 7.26 -2.15
CA ASP A 89 23.33 6.37 -2.89
C ASP A 89 22.60 5.62 -4.03
N TRP A 90 21.34 5.23 -3.82
CA TRP A 90 20.53 4.61 -4.87
C TRP A 90 20.16 5.61 -5.96
N ASP A 91 19.69 6.79 -5.56
CA ASP A 91 19.25 7.83 -6.49
C ASP A 91 20.42 8.32 -7.35
N GLU A 92 21.57 8.55 -6.72
CA GLU A 92 22.80 8.93 -7.42
C GLU A 92 23.22 7.83 -8.40
N PHE A 93 23.20 6.57 -7.98
CA PHE A 93 23.53 5.44 -8.84
C PHE A 93 22.60 5.35 -10.06
N VAL A 94 21.28 5.40 -9.87
CA VAL A 94 20.30 5.35 -10.97
C VAL A 94 20.49 6.56 -11.90
N GLN A 95 20.75 7.75 -11.35
CA GLN A 95 21.00 8.94 -12.14
C GLN A 95 22.27 8.81 -13.00
N GLN A 96 23.35 8.25 -12.45
CA GLN A 96 24.58 7.98 -13.20
C GLN A 96 24.32 6.99 -14.34
N GLN A 97 23.61 5.89 -14.08
CA GLN A 97 23.26 4.90 -15.11
C GLN A 97 22.36 5.47 -16.22
N LEU A 98 21.45 6.39 -15.87
CA LEU A 98 20.61 7.08 -16.86
C LEU A 98 21.38 8.08 -17.73
N ARG A 99 22.49 8.65 -17.23
CA ARG A 99 23.37 9.55 -17.99
C ARG A 99 24.33 8.77 -18.91
N SER A 100 24.76 7.58 -18.49
CA SER A 100 25.75 6.76 -19.20
C SER A 100 25.21 5.35 -19.54
N PRO A 101 24.14 5.24 -20.34
CA PRO A 101 23.59 3.95 -20.75
C PRO A 101 24.62 3.20 -21.61
N GLY A 102 25.15 2.08 -21.11
CA GLY A 102 26.13 1.26 -21.83
C GLY A 102 27.52 1.22 -21.20
N ALA A 103 27.77 1.95 -20.11
CA ALA A 103 28.86 1.63 -19.21
C ALA A 103 28.51 0.35 -18.43
N SER A 104 28.47 -0.78 -19.15
CA SER A 104 28.35 -2.10 -18.53
C SER A 104 29.52 -2.23 -17.59
N ILE A 105 29.23 -2.19 -16.29
CA ILE A 105 30.24 -2.32 -15.25
C ILE A 105 30.78 -3.72 -15.41
N ALA A 106 31.92 -3.82 -16.09
CA ALA A 106 32.66 -5.07 -16.18
C ALA A 106 32.87 -5.53 -14.73
N PRO A 107 32.55 -6.79 -14.39
CA PRO A 107 32.74 -7.30 -13.03
C PRO A 107 34.18 -6.99 -12.64
N GLY A 108 34.34 -6.07 -11.68
CA GLY A 108 35.64 -5.63 -11.22
C GLY A 108 36.45 -6.85 -10.77
N PRO A 109 37.78 -6.84 -10.97
CA PRO A 109 38.62 -7.99 -10.64
C PRO A 109 38.40 -8.35 -9.17
N SER A 110 37.90 -9.58 -8.98
CA SER A 110 37.68 -10.24 -7.70
C SER A 110 38.81 -9.92 -6.73
N ALA A 111 38.45 -9.51 -5.52
CA ALA A 111 39.40 -9.26 -4.43
C ALA A 111 40.43 -10.41 -4.30
N PRO A 112 41.69 -10.12 -3.91
CA PRO A 112 42.74 -11.11 -3.83
C PRO A 112 42.34 -12.24 -2.87
N THR A 113 42.29 -13.43 -3.43
CA THR A 113 42.09 -14.69 -2.72
C THR A 113 43.21 -14.85 -1.69
N GLN A 114 42.86 -14.80 -0.42
CA GLN A 114 43.77 -15.10 0.68
C GLN A 114 44.09 -16.61 0.62
N LEU A 115 45.30 -16.92 0.15
CA LEU A 115 45.82 -18.28 -0.01
C LEU A 115 45.83 -19.03 1.32
N SER A 116 45.04 -20.09 1.41
CA SER A 116 45.20 -21.16 2.40
C SER A 116 45.94 -22.33 1.72
N PRO A 117 47.05 -22.86 2.27
CA PRO A 117 47.70 -24.05 1.74
C PRO A 117 47.10 -25.31 2.38
N GLY A 118 46.62 -26.26 1.56
CA GLY A 118 46.11 -27.53 2.07
C GLY A 118 45.47 -28.45 1.02
N THR A 119 46.32 -29.04 0.17
CA THR A 119 46.29 -30.43 -0.34
C THR A 119 44.96 -31.11 -0.80
N ASN A 120 44.90 -31.35 -2.11
CA ASN A 120 44.17 -32.36 -2.96
C ASN A 120 43.69 -33.69 -2.28
N PRO A 121 42.78 -34.53 -2.86
CA PRO A 121 42.61 -34.79 -4.30
C PRO A 121 41.20 -35.12 -4.90
N LYS A 122 41.14 -35.02 -6.23
CA LYS A 122 40.31 -35.79 -7.20
C LYS A 122 38.79 -35.90 -6.96
N VAL A 123 38.02 -35.13 -7.74
CA VAL A 123 36.63 -35.46 -8.08
C VAL A 123 36.51 -35.57 -9.60
N SER A 124 36.03 -36.73 -10.06
CA SER A 124 35.79 -37.07 -11.46
C SER A 124 34.67 -36.21 -12.06
N ILE A 125 34.92 -35.73 -13.28
CA ILE A 125 33.96 -34.99 -14.11
C ILE A 125 33.12 -36.02 -14.89
N PRO A 126 31.77 -36.01 -14.81
CA PRO A 126 30.92 -36.81 -15.69
C PRO A 126 30.74 -36.15 -17.07
N PRO A 127 30.46 -36.94 -18.13
CA PRO A 127 30.38 -36.46 -19.51
C PRO A 127 29.10 -35.64 -19.80
N PRO A 128 29.13 -34.77 -20.83
CA PRO A 128 27.97 -33.95 -21.21
C PRO A 128 26.90 -34.77 -21.92
N LEU A 129 25.64 -34.55 -21.53
CA LEU A 129 24.45 -35.11 -22.18
C LEU A 129 24.15 -34.42 -23.52
N PRO A 130 23.55 -35.13 -24.49
CA PRO A 130 23.24 -34.59 -25.82
C PRO A 130 22.08 -33.59 -25.80
N ARG A 131 22.21 -32.57 -26.66
CA ARG A 131 21.25 -31.49 -26.91
C ARG A 131 19.96 -32.05 -27.51
N SER A 132 18.83 -31.88 -26.80
CA SER A 132 17.51 -32.19 -27.34
C SER A 132 17.07 -31.14 -28.37
N ALA A 133 16.51 -31.65 -29.46
CA ALA A 133 16.09 -30.92 -30.63
C ALA A 133 14.92 -29.95 -30.35
N SER A 134 14.99 -28.79 -30.98
CA SER A 134 13.97 -27.75 -31.02
C SER A 134 12.69 -28.26 -31.71
N VAL A 135 11.58 -28.26 -30.98
CA VAL A 135 10.22 -28.43 -31.54
C VAL A 135 9.66 -27.03 -31.88
N PRO A 136 9.16 -26.80 -33.11
CA PRO A 136 8.56 -25.52 -33.49
C PRO A 136 7.20 -25.29 -32.81
N PRO A 137 6.80 -24.04 -32.51
CA PRO A 137 5.51 -23.74 -31.91
C PRO A 137 4.34 -23.91 -32.91
N PRO A 138 3.17 -24.37 -32.46
CA PRO A 138 1.96 -24.42 -33.29
C PRO A 138 1.38 -23.03 -33.55
N MET A 139 0.79 -22.86 -34.74
CA MET A 139 0.17 -21.63 -35.23
C MET A 139 -1.07 -21.21 -34.40
N PRO A 140 -1.41 -19.91 -34.34
CA PRO A 140 -2.66 -19.43 -33.76
C PRO A 140 -3.85 -19.69 -34.69
N THR A 141 -4.78 -20.54 -34.27
CA THR A 141 -6.10 -20.65 -34.87
C THR A 141 -6.99 -19.48 -34.43
N THR A 142 -7.51 -18.75 -35.41
CA THR A 142 -8.58 -17.76 -35.28
C THR A 142 -9.84 -18.37 -34.63
N PRO A 143 -10.53 -17.68 -33.70
CA PRO A 143 -11.88 -18.04 -33.30
C PRO A 143 -12.92 -17.34 -34.19
N PRO A 144 -13.74 -18.08 -34.95
CA PRO A 144 -14.96 -17.55 -35.54
C PRO A 144 -16.15 -17.79 -34.60
N GLY A 145 -17.01 -16.78 -34.47
CA GLY A 145 -18.38 -16.96 -34.03
C GLY A 145 -18.68 -16.47 -32.62
N ALA A 146 -19.19 -15.24 -32.53
CA ALA A 146 -19.98 -14.78 -31.40
C ALA A 146 -21.22 -15.69 -31.27
N ARG A 147 -21.26 -16.52 -30.22
CA ARG A 147 -22.48 -17.26 -29.85
C ARG A 147 -23.51 -16.27 -29.25
N PRO A 148 -24.80 -16.40 -29.59
CA PRO A 148 -25.86 -15.68 -28.91
C PRO A 148 -25.86 -16.01 -27.41
N ALA A 149 -26.12 -15.01 -26.58
CA ALA A 149 -26.24 -15.18 -25.14
C ALA A 149 -27.37 -16.17 -24.81
N PRO A 150 -27.15 -17.13 -23.88
CA PRO A 150 -28.20 -18.04 -23.46
C PRO A 150 -29.33 -17.26 -22.76
N PRO A 151 -30.59 -17.73 -22.87
CA PRO A 151 -31.72 -17.11 -22.20
C PRO A 151 -31.52 -17.15 -20.68
N ILE A 152 -31.83 -16.02 -20.03
CA ILE A 152 -31.74 -15.87 -18.58
C ILE A 152 -32.74 -16.86 -17.94
N PRO A 153 -32.30 -17.75 -17.04
CA PRO A 153 -33.20 -18.67 -16.37
C PRO A 153 -34.23 -17.89 -15.53
N PRO A 154 -35.49 -18.37 -15.45
CA PRO A 154 -36.54 -17.73 -14.66
C PRO A 154 -36.10 -17.59 -13.21
N GLN A 155 -36.26 -16.37 -12.68
CA GLN A 155 -35.89 -16.04 -11.32
C GLN A 155 -36.73 -16.88 -10.35
N PRO A 156 -36.12 -17.60 -9.39
CA PRO A 156 -36.89 -18.39 -8.42
C PRO A 156 -37.83 -17.47 -7.61
N PRO A 157 -39.03 -17.95 -7.26
CA PRO A 157 -40.01 -17.16 -6.51
C PRO A 157 -39.39 -16.67 -5.20
N GLN A 158 -39.50 -15.36 -4.96
CA GLN A 158 -39.02 -14.77 -3.71
C GLN A 158 -39.75 -15.41 -2.52
N PRO A 159 -39.01 -15.85 -1.48
CA PRO A 159 -39.62 -16.35 -0.28
C PRO A 159 -40.48 -15.27 0.39
N PRO A 160 -41.60 -15.65 1.03
CA PRO A 160 -42.47 -14.71 1.72
C PRO A 160 -41.70 -13.93 2.79
N ALA A 161 -42.01 -12.64 2.92
CA ALA A 161 -41.38 -11.78 3.90
C ALA A 161 -41.56 -12.35 5.31
N PRO A 162 -40.50 -12.35 6.14
CA PRO A 162 -40.60 -12.83 7.51
C PRO A 162 -41.63 -12.00 8.31
N PRO A 163 -42.41 -12.63 9.21
CA PRO A 163 -43.38 -11.92 10.04
C PRO A 163 -42.68 -10.84 10.86
N GLN A 164 -43.29 -9.65 10.90
CA GLN A 164 -42.76 -8.53 11.67
C GLN A 164 -42.66 -8.91 13.16
N PRO A 165 -41.53 -8.62 13.84
CA PRO A 165 -41.42 -8.85 15.26
C PRO A 165 -42.46 -8.01 16.02
N PRO A 166 -42.95 -8.49 17.18
CA PRO A 166 -43.89 -7.77 18.02
C PRO A 166 -43.34 -6.38 18.36
N GLN A 167 -44.17 -5.34 18.21
CA GLN A 167 -43.80 -3.98 18.61
C GLN A 167 -43.44 -3.96 20.11
N ALA A 168 -42.28 -3.40 20.42
CA ALA A 168 -41.86 -3.20 21.81
C ALA A 168 -42.90 -2.32 22.54
N PRO A 169 -43.20 -2.61 23.82
CA PRO A 169 -44.10 -1.79 24.64
C PRO A 169 -43.66 -0.33 24.62
N GLN A 170 -44.59 0.58 24.32
CA GLN A 170 -44.31 2.00 24.38
C GLN A 170 -43.93 2.40 25.80
N PRO A 171 -42.86 3.20 26.00
CA PRO A 171 -42.52 3.71 27.32
C PRO A 171 -43.67 4.58 27.86
N PRO A 172 -43.92 4.53 29.18
CA PRO A 172 -44.97 5.32 29.81
C PRO A 172 -44.75 6.81 29.57
N SER A 173 -45.84 7.53 29.34
CA SER A 173 -45.84 8.98 29.19
C SER A 173 -45.21 9.66 30.42
N PRO A 174 -44.37 10.69 30.24
CA PRO A 174 -43.76 11.40 31.36
C PRO A 174 -44.83 12.08 32.22
N PRO A 175 -44.68 12.06 33.55
CA PRO A 175 -45.63 12.68 34.47
C PRO A 175 -45.70 14.19 34.23
N THR A 176 -46.90 14.68 33.95
CA THR A 176 -47.22 16.10 33.83
C THR A 176 -47.40 16.67 35.23
N GLY A 177 -46.31 17.16 35.83
CA GLY A 177 -46.35 17.83 37.13
C GLY A 177 -45.36 18.99 37.17
N PRO A 178 -45.78 20.22 37.54
CA PRO A 178 -44.87 21.34 37.77
C PRO A 178 -44.19 21.14 39.13
N GLY A 179 -43.19 20.26 39.17
CA GLY A 179 -42.26 20.17 40.29
C GLY A 179 -41.27 21.35 40.25
N PRO A 180 -40.92 21.96 41.40
CA PRO A 180 -39.91 23.01 41.46
C PRO A 180 -38.61 22.51 40.82
N ALA A 181 -38.11 23.28 39.85
CA ALA A 181 -36.94 22.93 39.06
C ALA A 181 -35.77 22.56 40.00
N PRO A 182 -35.21 21.33 39.92
CA PRO A 182 -33.96 21.04 40.59
C PRO A 182 -32.92 22.00 40.01
N ALA A 183 -32.24 22.73 40.90
CA ALA A 183 -31.20 23.68 40.55
C ALA A 183 -30.26 23.03 39.54
N SER A 184 -30.17 23.64 38.36
CA SER A 184 -29.29 23.19 37.27
C SER A 184 -27.91 22.92 37.87
N PRO A 185 -27.35 21.70 37.70
CA PRO A 185 -26.00 21.42 38.19
C PRO A 185 -25.07 22.44 37.57
N THR A 186 -24.41 23.22 38.44
CA THR A 186 -23.41 24.22 38.05
C THR A 186 -22.47 23.55 37.05
N PRO A 187 -22.37 24.06 35.80
CA PRO A 187 -21.49 23.46 34.82
C PRO A 187 -20.08 23.42 35.42
N PRO A 188 -19.38 22.28 35.38
CA PRO A 188 -18.06 22.17 35.96
C PRO A 188 -17.17 23.29 35.40
N PRO A 189 -16.34 23.93 36.24
CA PRO A 189 -15.53 25.06 35.85
C PRO A 189 -14.72 24.68 34.62
N TYR A 190 -14.99 25.39 33.53
CA TYR A 190 -14.22 25.47 32.29
C TYR A 190 -13.18 24.35 32.13
N ALA A 191 -13.64 23.18 31.67
CA ALA A 191 -12.72 22.16 31.18
C ALA A 191 -11.97 22.79 30.00
N GLY A 192 -10.73 23.21 30.26
CA GLY A 192 -9.93 23.98 29.32
C GLY A 192 -9.78 23.31 27.96
N PRO A 193 -9.26 24.04 26.95
CA PRO A 193 -9.19 23.60 25.55
C PRO A 193 -8.45 22.27 25.27
N GLU A 194 -7.83 21.63 26.27
CA GLU A 194 -6.85 20.56 26.10
C GLU A 194 -7.35 19.17 26.55
N ARG A 195 -8.51 18.70 26.07
CA ARG A 195 -8.91 17.28 26.23
C ARG A 195 -8.41 16.36 25.10
N ARG A 196 -7.60 16.90 24.18
CA ARG A 196 -7.15 16.16 22.99
C ARG A 196 -5.90 15.36 23.35
N ARG A 197 -5.90 14.07 22.99
CA ARG A 197 -4.74 13.17 23.22
C ARG A 197 -3.60 13.38 22.22
N ALA A 198 -3.88 13.99 21.08
CA ALA A 198 -2.90 14.26 20.04
C ALA A 198 -3.20 15.61 19.37
N PRO A 199 -2.15 16.36 18.97
CA PRO A 199 -2.31 17.58 18.19
C PRO A 199 -2.96 17.26 16.84
N ARG A 200 -3.85 18.15 16.40
CA ARG A 200 -4.53 18.09 15.10
C ARG A 200 -3.98 19.17 14.20
N ILE A 201 -3.66 18.80 12.97
CA ILE A 201 -3.15 19.69 11.94
C ILE A 201 -4.27 19.88 10.92
N HIS A 202 -4.63 21.14 10.65
CA HIS A 202 -5.54 21.46 9.56
C HIS A 202 -4.83 21.22 8.23
N MET A 203 -5.35 20.27 7.47
CA MET A 203 -4.74 19.81 6.24
C MET A 203 -5.83 19.28 5.30
N GLN A 204 -5.85 19.74 4.04
CA GLN A 204 -6.80 19.30 3.02
C GLN A 204 -6.14 18.26 2.11
N LEU A 205 -6.18 17.00 2.54
CA LEU A 205 -5.82 15.85 1.73
C LEU A 205 -7.06 15.24 1.08
N GLU A 206 -6.92 14.81 -0.17
CA GLU A 206 -7.86 13.87 -0.78
C GLU A 206 -7.74 12.52 -0.05
N LEU A 207 -8.88 11.88 0.23
CA LEU A 207 -8.89 10.55 0.80
C LEU A 207 -9.98 9.67 0.19
N ARG A 208 -9.73 8.36 0.21
CA ARG A 208 -10.74 7.35 -0.11
C ARG A 208 -11.16 6.65 1.18
N LEU A 209 -12.41 6.84 1.57
CA LEU A 209 -13.03 6.22 2.73
C LEU A 209 -13.78 4.98 2.27
N ARG A 210 -13.26 3.80 2.61
CA ARG A 210 -13.89 2.51 2.30
C ARG A 210 -14.61 1.99 3.54
N THR A 211 -15.92 1.82 3.41
CA THR A 211 -16.78 1.13 4.36
C THR A 211 -16.95 -0.32 3.88
N PRO A 212 -17.54 -1.22 4.69
CA PRO A 212 -17.98 -2.53 4.24
C PRO A 212 -18.93 -2.51 3.03
N ARG A 213 -19.68 -1.41 2.86
CA ARG A 213 -20.78 -1.30 1.88
C ARG A 213 -20.41 -0.49 0.63
N SER A 214 -19.45 0.41 0.74
CA SER A 214 -19.20 1.43 -0.28
C SER A 214 -17.79 2.02 -0.18
N ILE A 215 -17.38 2.73 -1.23
CA ILE A 215 -16.15 3.53 -1.26
C ILE A 215 -16.55 4.97 -1.58
N HIS A 216 -16.15 5.90 -0.72
CA HIS A 216 -16.42 7.32 -0.87
C HIS A 216 -15.11 8.08 -1.11
N THR A 217 -15.16 9.08 -1.98
CA THR A 217 -14.12 10.11 -2.07
C THR A 217 -14.47 11.23 -1.12
N ALA A 218 -13.48 11.68 -0.35
CA ALA A 218 -13.67 12.66 0.71
C ALA A 218 -12.43 13.56 0.83
N GLN A 219 -12.54 14.62 1.63
CA GLN A 219 -11.41 15.48 1.97
C GLN A 219 -11.22 15.55 3.47
N THR A 220 -9.97 15.63 3.92
CA THR A 220 -9.68 15.86 5.34
C THR A 220 -9.93 17.33 5.68
N VAL A 221 -10.53 17.56 6.85
CA VAL A 221 -10.69 18.89 7.48
C VAL A 221 -9.53 19.13 8.46
N ASP A 222 -9.23 18.11 9.25
CA ASP A 222 -8.09 18.04 10.14
C ASP A 222 -7.65 16.59 10.31
N VAL A 223 -6.37 16.38 10.61
CA VAL A 223 -5.82 15.05 10.83
C VAL A 223 -4.82 15.08 11.99
N SER A 224 -4.70 13.95 12.67
CA SER A 224 -3.78 13.72 13.80
C SER A 224 -3.21 12.31 13.71
N MET A 225 -2.26 11.98 14.59
CA MET A 225 -1.70 10.63 14.67
C MET A 225 -2.75 9.55 14.99
N ILE A 226 -3.79 9.93 15.74
CA ILE A 226 -4.82 9.03 16.28
C ILE A 226 -6.15 9.06 15.52
N GLY A 227 -6.34 9.99 14.59
CA GLY A 227 -7.62 10.12 13.89
C GLY A 227 -7.70 11.29 12.92
N ALA A 228 -8.80 11.35 12.19
CA ALA A 228 -9.08 12.37 11.18
C ALA A 228 -10.53 12.86 11.29
N THR A 229 -10.75 14.13 10.97
CA THR A 229 -12.08 14.63 10.59
C THR A 229 -12.13 14.72 9.07
N VAL A 230 -13.13 14.11 8.45
CA VAL A 230 -13.29 14.06 6.99
C VAL A 230 -14.62 14.66 6.57
N ALA A 231 -14.63 15.46 5.52
CA ALA A 231 -15.84 15.91 4.84
C ALA A 231 -16.15 14.95 3.70
N VAL A 232 -17.34 14.34 3.73
CA VAL A 232 -17.77 13.31 2.78
C VAL A 232 -19.23 13.52 2.41
N SER A 233 -19.57 13.29 1.14
CA SER A 233 -20.94 13.33 0.65
C SER A 233 -21.60 11.95 0.69
N ASP A 234 -22.91 11.92 0.95
CA ASP A 234 -23.76 10.72 0.83
C ASP A 234 -23.26 9.51 1.63
N LEU A 235 -22.68 9.74 2.81
CA LEU A 235 -22.14 8.66 3.63
C LEU A 235 -23.26 7.82 4.25
N GLN A 236 -23.35 6.55 3.83
CA GLN A 236 -24.26 5.56 4.40
C GLN A 236 -23.52 4.64 5.40
N ALA A 237 -22.92 5.22 6.43
CA ALA A 237 -22.19 4.49 7.47
C ALA A 237 -22.74 4.80 8.86
N GLN A 238 -22.54 3.89 9.81
CA GLN A 238 -22.96 4.04 11.20
C GLN A 238 -21.76 4.32 12.11
N ILE A 239 -22.01 5.00 13.23
CA ILE A 239 -21.01 5.16 14.29
C ILE A 239 -20.66 3.76 14.84
N GLY A 240 -19.37 3.49 15.02
CA GLY A 240 -18.84 2.18 15.38
C GLY A 240 -18.48 1.29 14.18
N GLU A 241 -18.81 1.68 12.95
CA GLU A 241 -18.48 0.90 11.76
C GLU A 241 -16.97 0.96 11.48
N PRO A 242 -16.31 -0.19 11.22
CA PRO A 242 -14.91 -0.22 10.84
C PRO A 242 -14.75 0.32 9.41
N VAL A 243 -13.72 1.13 9.20
CA VAL A 243 -13.42 1.74 7.91
C VAL A 243 -11.94 1.68 7.58
N ILE A 244 -11.66 1.73 6.28
CA ILE A 244 -10.32 1.86 5.74
C ILE A 244 -10.20 3.25 5.12
N VAL A 245 -9.28 4.04 5.63
CA VAL A 245 -8.96 5.38 5.15
C VAL A 245 -7.69 5.30 4.32
N ASN A 246 -7.76 5.66 3.04
CA ASN A 246 -6.57 5.84 2.22
C ASN A 246 -6.32 7.34 1.99
N LEU A 247 -5.34 7.90 2.70
CA LEU A 247 -4.96 9.31 2.60
C LEU A 247 -4.05 9.49 1.39
N ILE A 248 -4.32 10.43 0.50
CA ILE A 248 -3.56 10.67 -0.72
C ILE A 248 -2.83 12.00 -0.60
N GLN A 249 -1.52 12.01 -0.82
CA GLN A 249 -0.73 13.23 -0.76
C GLN A 249 -0.97 14.08 -2.03
N PRO A 250 -1.33 15.37 -1.89
CA PRO A 250 -1.58 16.26 -3.01
C PRO A 250 -0.43 16.29 -4.02
N GLY A 251 -0.78 16.26 -5.31
CA GLY A 251 0.20 16.32 -6.41
C GLY A 251 1.06 15.06 -6.59
N THR A 252 0.82 14.01 -5.80
CA THR A 252 1.58 12.75 -5.88
C THR A 252 0.64 11.56 -6.00
N SER A 253 1.17 10.41 -6.43
CA SER A 253 0.48 9.11 -6.33
C SER A 253 0.67 8.44 -4.98
N PHE A 254 1.34 9.10 -4.02
CA PHE A 254 1.64 8.51 -2.72
C PHE A 254 0.38 8.48 -1.86
N SER A 255 0.08 7.32 -1.28
CA SER A 255 -1.05 7.17 -0.39
C SER A 255 -0.71 6.33 0.83
N PHE A 256 -1.33 6.66 1.96
CA PHE A 256 -1.14 5.98 3.23
C PHE A 256 -2.47 5.41 3.72
N ARG A 257 -2.50 4.08 3.87
CA ARG A 257 -3.68 3.35 4.36
C ARG A 257 -3.68 3.24 5.88
N ARG A 258 -4.77 3.70 6.52
CA ARG A 258 -5.09 3.51 7.95
C ARG A 258 -6.41 2.76 8.09
N ASP A 259 -6.47 1.77 8.95
CA ASP A 259 -7.74 1.19 9.40
C ASP A 259 -8.23 1.98 10.63
N GLY A 260 -9.55 2.16 10.78
CA GLY A 260 -10.14 2.96 11.84
C GLY A 260 -11.61 2.65 12.08
N VAL A 261 -12.23 3.40 12.98
CA VAL A 261 -13.65 3.26 13.36
C VAL A 261 -14.31 4.62 13.33
N LEU A 262 -15.53 4.69 12.80
CA LEU A 262 -16.33 5.91 12.85
C LEU A 262 -16.72 6.22 14.29
N ARG A 263 -16.34 7.40 14.80
CA ARG A 263 -16.70 7.86 16.15
C ARG A 263 -17.75 8.95 16.17
N ARG A 264 -17.83 9.73 15.10
CA ARG A 264 -18.74 10.87 15.01
C ARG A 264 -19.21 11.05 13.58
N ILE A 265 -20.47 11.37 13.43
CA ILE A 265 -21.05 11.88 12.18
C ILE A 265 -21.80 13.15 12.56
N SER A 266 -21.39 14.28 11.99
CA SER A 266 -22.08 15.56 12.11
C SER A 266 -22.58 15.95 10.73
N PRO A 267 -23.90 16.00 10.49
CA PRO A 267 -24.42 16.50 9.22
C PRO A 267 -23.97 17.95 9.02
N VAL A 268 -23.62 18.27 7.78
CA VAL A 268 -23.32 19.62 7.29
C VAL A 268 -24.41 19.95 6.27
N GLU A 269 -24.46 21.19 5.80
CA GLU A 269 -25.44 21.65 4.82
C GLU A 269 -25.49 20.75 3.57
N GLY A 270 -26.72 20.39 3.16
CA GLY A 270 -26.97 19.51 2.02
C GLY A 270 -26.65 18.04 2.27
N ALA A 271 -25.97 17.40 1.32
CA ALA A 271 -25.61 15.97 1.34
C ALA A 271 -24.26 15.68 2.03
N TRP A 272 -23.64 16.71 2.62
CA TRP A 272 -22.32 16.60 3.22
C TRP A 272 -22.39 16.27 4.71
N ALA A 273 -21.41 15.52 5.20
CA ALA A 273 -21.23 15.27 6.62
C ALA A 273 -19.74 15.36 7.00
N HIS A 274 -19.48 15.90 8.19
CA HIS A 274 -18.21 15.78 8.87
C HIS A 274 -18.17 14.48 9.66
N VAL A 275 -17.22 13.62 9.35
CA VAL A 275 -17.06 12.31 9.97
C VAL A 275 -15.75 12.25 10.72
N GLY A 276 -15.83 11.96 12.01
CA GLY A 276 -14.67 11.71 12.86
C GLY A 276 -14.31 10.24 12.81
N VAL A 277 -13.13 9.93 12.28
CA VAL A 277 -12.54 8.59 12.26
C VAL A 277 -11.46 8.51 13.33
N GLU A 278 -11.58 7.55 14.24
CA GLU A 278 -10.49 7.18 15.14
C GLU A 278 -9.69 6.05 14.50
N PHE A 279 -8.38 6.23 14.39
CA PHE A 279 -7.53 5.23 13.78
C PHE A 279 -7.18 4.12 14.77
N THR A 280 -7.11 2.90 14.25
CA THR A 280 -6.57 1.76 15.00
C THR A 280 -5.08 1.99 15.26
N PRO A 281 -4.53 1.61 16.44
CA PRO A 281 -3.09 1.66 16.68
C PRO A 281 -2.29 0.97 15.57
N LEU A 282 -1.15 1.56 15.20
CA LEU A 282 -0.23 0.97 14.24
C LEU A 282 0.87 0.20 14.95
N GLU A 283 1.52 -0.69 14.22
CA GLU A 283 2.85 -1.15 14.60
C GLU A 283 3.84 0.02 14.60
N PRO A 284 4.86 0.03 15.48
CA PRO A 284 5.80 1.14 15.63
C PRO A 284 6.44 1.58 14.31
N VAL A 285 6.80 0.63 13.44
CA VAL A 285 7.39 0.92 12.13
C VAL A 285 6.41 1.69 11.24
N ARG A 286 5.13 1.28 11.21
CA ARG A 286 4.10 1.97 10.42
C ARG A 286 3.74 3.33 11.01
N GLU A 287 3.87 3.51 12.32
CA GLU A 287 3.67 4.79 12.99
C GLU A 287 4.71 5.83 12.55
N VAL A 288 5.99 5.44 12.49
CA VAL A 288 7.07 6.29 11.97
C VAL A 288 6.79 6.68 10.51
N LEU A 289 6.41 5.72 9.67
CA LEU A 289 6.06 5.98 8.26
C LEU A 289 4.84 6.91 8.14
N PHE A 290 3.87 6.79 9.04
CA PHE A 290 2.71 7.67 9.05
C PHE A 290 3.09 9.10 9.45
N ALA A 291 3.98 9.26 10.45
CA ALA A 291 4.51 10.56 10.84
C ALA A 291 5.31 11.21 9.69
N GLU A 292 6.12 10.43 8.96
CA GLU A 292 6.85 10.91 7.79
C GLU A 292 5.92 11.35 6.66
N PHE A 293 4.88 10.56 6.36
CA PHE A 293 3.82 10.93 5.42
C PHE A 293 3.17 12.25 5.79
N MET A 294 2.80 12.39 7.06
CA MET A 294 2.17 13.59 7.62
C MET A 294 3.07 14.83 7.48
N ASN A 295 4.35 14.71 7.80
CA ASN A 295 5.32 15.80 7.67
C ASN A 295 5.51 16.21 6.20
N THR A 296 5.63 15.23 5.31
CA THR A 296 5.82 15.47 3.87
C THR A 296 4.59 16.13 3.25
N ALA A 297 3.39 15.64 3.58
CA ALA A 297 2.13 16.21 3.10
C ALA A 297 1.93 17.65 3.61
N TYR A 298 2.26 17.90 4.88
CA TYR A 298 2.19 19.25 5.45
C TYR A 298 3.17 20.22 4.80
N ALA A 299 4.42 19.79 4.58
CA ALA A 299 5.43 20.60 3.89
C ALA A 299 5.00 20.93 2.45
N ALA A 300 4.44 19.96 1.72
CA ALA A 300 3.94 20.17 0.36
C ALA A 300 2.81 21.22 0.30
N LEU A 301 1.94 21.27 1.30
CA LEU A 301 0.85 22.25 1.36
C LEU A 301 1.31 23.66 1.78
N LYS A 302 2.47 23.79 2.43
CA LYS A 302 3.04 25.09 2.81
C LYS A 302 3.91 25.71 1.72
N GLY A 303 4.47 24.90 0.83
CA GLY A 303 5.37 25.35 -0.23
C GLY A 303 4.72 25.57 -1.60
N GLY A 304 3.40 25.38 -1.70
CA GLY A 304 2.61 25.59 -2.92
C GLY A 304 1.82 26.89 -2.93
#